data_AF-A0A536UXG3-F1
#
_entry.id   AF-A0A536UXG3-F1
#
_cell.length_a   1.000
_cell.length_b   1.000
_cell.length_c   1.000
_cell.angle_alpha   90.00
_cell.angle_beta   90.00
_cell.angle_gamma   90.00
#
_symmetry.space_group_name_H-M   'P 1'
#
loop_
_entity.id
_entity.type
_entity.pdbx_description
1 polymer ?
#
loop_
_entity_poly.entity_id
_entity_poly.type
_entity_poly.pdbx_seq_one_letter_code
_entity_poly.pdbx_strand_id
1 'polypeptide(L)'
;WKAIGSALTKIVSAPFRALGSLFGGSGEKLEAIDFDPGSDRLLPPEREKLKQIAQVLSKRPQLKLSVPAQYSEAADGAALKARAVQVEIAKRAGIKLEAGEEPGPLDLRARAVRGALRDLYAERFGAAELDKQKKAAEGGAGEPAAKDLNTEAAQEKLPIWQRVGLLIQGEPQVADASSFYHKLQERLDQNQPLAADALTRLGAQRASAILATLKEAGVDPARALAAAPEKISSDAGKPVPLKLGLAAT
;
A
#
# COMPACT_ATOMS: atom_id res chain seq x y z
N TRP A 1 -33.48 -0.82 -20.35
CA TRP A 1 -32.04 -1.12 -20.40
C TRP A 1 -31.86 -2.61 -20.16
N LYS A 2 -31.30 -3.36 -21.12
CA LYS A 2 -31.16 -4.83 -21.03
C LYS A 2 -29.97 -5.19 -20.14
N ALA A 3 -30.24 -6.02 -19.12
CA ALA A 3 -29.24 -6.69 -18.32
C ALA A 3 -28.43 -7.65 -19.21
N ILE A 4 -27.15 -7.36 -19.40
CA ILE A 4 -26.20 -8.31 -19.97
C ILE A 4 -25.58 -9.06 -18.79
N GLY A 5 -26.10 -10.27 -18.54
CA GLY A 5 -25.30 -11.39 -18.07
C GLY A 5 -25.02 -11.50 -16.56
N SER A 6 -26.06 -11.62 -15.73
CA SER A 6 -25.93 -12.35 -14.45
C SER A 6 -25.81 -13.86 -14.71
N ALA A 7 -24.68 -14.34 -15.22
CA ALA A 7 -24.42 -15.78 -15.40
C ALA A 7 -22.91 -16.14 -15.55
N LEU A 8 -22.01 -15.49 -14.82
CA LEU A 8 -20.65 -16.01 -14.56
C LEU A 8 -20.54 -16.56 -13.13
N THR A 9 -21.66 -16.99 -12.55
CA THR A 9 -21.84 -17.18 -11.11
C THR A 9 -21.28 -18.50 -10.56
N LYS A 10 -20.51 -19.28 -11.33
CA LYS A 10 -19.73 -20.40 -10.81
C LYS A 10 -18.45 -20.55 -11.62
N ILE A 11 -17.38 -19.91 -11.14
CA ILE A 11 -16.01 -20.32 -11.48
C ILE A 11 -15.88 -21.75 -10.97
N VAL A 12 -16.15 -22.73 -11.84
CA VAL A 12 -15.91 -24.13 -11.53
C VAL A 12 -14.42 -24.26 -11.28
N SER A 13 -14.07 -24.78 -10.11
CA SER A 13 -12.73 -24.84 -9.57
C SER A 13 -11.72 -25.38 -10.61
N ALA A 14 -10.85 -24.47 -11.04
CA ALA A 14 -9.54 -24.67 -11.67
C ALA A 14 -9.43 -25.08 -13.16
N PRO A 15 -9.95 -24.28 -14.12
CA PRO A 15 -9.57 -24.39 -15.52
C PRO A 15 -8.05 -24.18 -15.73
N PHE A 16 -7.41 -23.32 -14.94
CA PHE A 16 -5.96 -23.08 -15.01
C PHE A 16 -5.12 -24.28 -14.57
N ARG A 17 -5.55 -25.07 -13.58
CA ARG A 17 -4.86 -26.32 -13.19
C ARG A 17 -4.84 -27.33 -14.34
N ALA A 18 -5.97 -27.49 -15.04
CA ALA A 18 -6.08 -28.36 -16.19
C ALA A 18 -5.23 -27.87 -17.39
N LEU A 19 -5.01 -26.56 -17.52
CA LEU A 19 -4.07 -26.02 -18.51
C LEU A 19 -2.61 -26.21 -18.07
N GLY A 20 -2.31 -26.08 -16.78
CA GLY A 20 -0.98 -26.24 -16.22
C GLY A 20 -0.37 -27.62 -16.46
N SER A 21 -1.15 -28.68 -16.32
CA SER A 21 -0.69 -30.06 -16.56
C SER A 21 -0.27 -30.31 -18.01
N LEU A 22 -0.79 -29.53 -18.96
CA LEU A 22 -0.49 -29.64 -20.38
C LEU A 22 0.72 -28.80 -20.82
N PHE A 23 1.15 -27.84 -20.01
CA PHE A 23 2.22 -26.88 -20.33
C PHE A 23 3.37 -26.88 -19.30
N GLY A 24 3.54 -27.97 -18.53
CA GLY A 24 4.71 -28.15 -17.65
C GLY A 24 4.52 -27.66 -16.21
N GLY A 25 3.33 -27.80 -15.64
CA GLY A 25 3.09 -27.67 -14.19
C GLY A 25 2.90 -26.25 -13.65
N SER A 26 2.81 -25.23 -14.51
CA SER A 26 2.74 -23.82 -14.07
C SER A 26 1.32 -23.26 -13.93
N GLY A 27 0.27 -24.07 -14.08
CA GLY A 27 -1.12 -23.59 -14.15
C GLY A 27 -1.61 -22.84 -12.90
N GLU A 28 -1.24 -23.30 -11.71
CA GLU A 28 -1.59 -22.62 -10.46
C GLU A 28 -0.92 -21.25 -10.34
N LYS A 29 0.26 -21.05 -10.96
CA LYS A 29 0.95 -19.76 -10.95
C LYS A 29 0.34 -18.74 -11.90
N LEU A 30 -0.54 -19.17 -12.81
CA LEU A 30 -1.19 -18.33 -13.83
C LEU A 30 -2.63 -17.96 -13.46
N GLU A 31 -3.16 -18.47 -12.35
CA GLU A 31 -4.54 -18.23 -11.95
C GLU A 31 -4.76 -16.83 -11.34
N ALA A 32 -3.70 -16.19 -10.88
CA ALA A 32 -3.75 -14.88 -10.25
C ALA A 32 -2.58 -14.00 -10.66
N ILE A 33 -2.85 -12.70 -10.70
CA ILE A 33 -1.88 -11.64 -10.90
C ILE A 33 -1.78 -10.82 -9.61
N ASP A 34 -0.60 -10.79 -9.02
CA ASP A 34 -0.38 -10.11 -7.75
C ASP A 34 -0.10 -8.62 -7.96
N PHE A 35 -0.79 -7.76 -7.21
CA PHE A 35 -0.51 -6.33 -7.17
C PHE A 35 -0.01 -5.90 -5.81
N ASP A 36 0.87 -4.92 -5.79
CA ASP A 36 1.18 -4.18 -4.58
C ASP A 36 -0.08 -3.42 -4.11
N PRO A 37 -0.34 -3.35 -2.79
CA PRO A 37 -1.46 -2.62 -2.23
C PRO A 37 -1.52 -1.17 -2.71
N GLY A 38 -2.71 -0.73 -3.16
CA GLY A 38 -2.91 0.64 -3.62
C GLY A 38 -2.25 0.98 -4.97
N SER A 39 -1.66 0.00 -5.67
CA SER A 39 -0.99 0.19 -6.96
C SER A 39 -1.65 -0.61 -8.09
N ASP A 40 -1.69 -0.03 -9.29
CA ASP A 40 -2.07 -0.66 -10.55
C ASP A 40 -0.86 -1.08 -11.40
N ARG A 41 0.35 -0.89 -10.86
CA ARG A 41 1.59 -1.25 -11.54
C ARG A 41 1.79 -2.75 -11.56
N LEU A 42 2.00 -3.30 -12.76
CA LEU A 42 2.41 -4.69 -12.94
C LEU A 42 3.92 -4.83 -12.75
N LEU A 43 4.32 -5.60 -11.74
CA LEU A 43 5.73 -5.93 -11.50
C LEU A 43 6.26 -6.87 -12.59
N PRO A 44 7.59 -6.90 -12.84
CA PRO A 44 8.18 -7.74 -13.88
C PRO A 44 7.77 -9.22 -13.83
N PRO A 45 7.69 -9.90 -12.66
CA PRO A 45 7.25 -11.29 -12.58
C PRO A 45 5.81 -11.49 -13.11
N GLU A 46 4.93 -10.54 -12.83
CA GLU A 46 3.52 -10.59 -13.25
C GLU A 46 3.35 -10.35 -14.75
N ARG A 47 4.18 -9.46 -15.33
CA ARG A 47 4.22 -9.27 -16.79
C ARG A 47 4.66 -10.56 -17.50
N GLU A 48 5.61 -11.31 -16.95
CA GLU A 48 6.03 -12.61 -17.49
C GLU A 48 4.91 -13.66 -17.37
N LYS A 49 4.18 -13.71 -16.25
CA LYS A 49 2.98 -14.57 -16.13
C LYS A 49 1.95 -14.25 -17.22
N LEU A 50 1.66 -12.96 -17.46
CA LEU A 50 0.72 -12.53 -18.50
C LEU A 50 1.18 -12.92 -19.92
N LYS A 51 2.48 -12.89 -20.21
CA LYS A 51 3.03 -13.40 -21.47
C LYS A 51 2.80 -14.91 -21.62
N GLN A 52 2.99 -15.68 -20.56
CA GLN A 52 2.70 -17.12 -20.59
C GLN A 52 1.20 -17.40 -20.82
N ILE A 53 0.32 -16.62 -20.18
CA ILE A 53 -1.13 -16.70 -20.41
C ILE A 53 -1.46 -16.39 -21.87
N ALA A 54 -0.86 -15.36 -22.46
CA ALA A 54 -1.03 -15.02 -23.87
C ALA A 54 -0.62 -16.18 -24.81
N GLN A 55 0.49 -16.87 -24.51
CA GLN A 55 0.92 -18.05 -25.27
C GLN A 55 -0.05 -19.24 -25.14
N VAL A 56 -0.68 -19.41 -23.97
CA VAL A 56 -1.70 -20.46 -23.80
C VAL A 56 -2.96 -20.10 -24.59
N LEU A 57 -3.39 -18.83 -24.55
CA LEU A 57 -4.54 -18.34 -25.29
C LEU A 57 -4.34 -18.44 -26.81
N SER A 58 -3.13 -18.23 -27.32
CA SER A 58 -2.84 -18.37 -28.76
C SER A 58 -2.94 -19.83 -29.23
N LYS A 59 -2.48 -20.79 -28.42
CA LYS A 59 -2.59 -22.23 -28.71
C LYS A 59 -4.00 -22.80 -28.55
N ARG A 60 -4.89 -22.07 -27.86
CA ARG A 60 -6.26 -22.50 -27.55
C ARG A 60 -7.25 -21.41 -27.96
N PRO A 61 -7.55 -21.26 -29.27
CA PRO A 61 -8.44 -20.21 -29.78
C PRO A 61 -9.84 -20.25 -29.17
N GLN A 62 -10.28 -21.42 -28.69
CA GLN A 62 -11.57 -21.62 -28.03
C GLN A 62 -11.65 -21.08 -26.58
N LEU A 63 -10.60 -20.46 -26.04
CA LEU A 63 -10.61 -19.92 -24.69
C LEU A 63 -10.77 -18.39 -24.68
N LYS A 64 -11.53 -17.90 -23.70
CA LYS A 64 -11.66 -16.49 -23.32
C LYS A 64 -11.20 -16.28 -21.89
N LEU A 65 -10.52 -15.16 -21.67
CA LEU A 65 -10.06 -14.70 -20.36
C LEU A 65 -11.01 -13.62 -19.83
N SER A 66 -11.42 -13.77 -18.57
CA SER A 66 -12.11 -12.76 -17.80
C SER A 66 -11.14 -12.12 -16.81
N VAL A 67 -11.10 -10.80 -16.76
CA VAL A 67 -10.23 -10.02 -15.87
C VAL A 67 -11.12 -9.20 -14.92
N PRO A 68 -11.40 -9.72 -13.71
CA PRO A 68 -12.18 -9.01 -12.69
C PRO A 68 -11.50 -7.71 -12.24
N ALA A 69 -12.29 -6.66 -12.00
CA ALA A 69 -11.80 -5.43 -11.41
C ALA A 69 -11.70 -5.56 -9.87
N GLN A 70 -10.82 -6.44 -9.39
CA GLN A 70 -10.72 -6.77 -7.97
C GLN A 70 -9.91 -5.77 -7.15
N TYR A 71 -10.34 -5.60 -5.90
CA TYR A 71 -9.68 -4.76 -4.90
C TYR A 71 -9.87 -5.34 -3.49
N SER A 72 -8.96 -5.00 -2.57
CA SER A 72 -9.06 -5.31 -1.15
C SER A 72 -9.29 -4.04 -0.34
N GLU A 73 -10.39 -3.97 0.41
CA GLU A 73 -10.65 -2.82 1.29
C GLU A 73 -9.57 -2.65 2.36
N ALA A 74 -9.04 -3.75 2.92
CA ALA A 74 -8.05 -3.69 3.98
C ALA A 74 -6.65 -3.36 3.43
N ALA A 75 -6.17 -4.14 2.46
CA ALA A 75 -4.84 -3.93 1.87
C ALA A 75 -4.75 -2.62 1.10
N ASP A 76 -5.63 -2.42 0.11
CA ASP A 76 -5.58 -1.23 -0.74
C ASP A 76 -6.02 0.01 0.02
N GLY A 77 -7.04 -0.10 0.87
CA GLY A 77 -7.51 1.04 1.67
C GLY A 77 -6.43 1.59 2.59
N ALA A 78 -5.68 0.73 3.28
CA ALA A 78 -4.57 1.16 4.12
C ALA A 78 -3.46 1.83 3.28
N ALA A 79 -3.07 1.23 2.16
CA ALA A 79 -2.01 1.75 1.30
C ALA A 79 -2.38 3.10 0.65
N LEU A 80 -3.61 3.24 0.13
CA LEU A 80 -4.08 4.49 -0.47
C LEU A 80 -4.15 5.64 0.55
N LYS A 81 -4.60 5.34 1.78
CA LYS A 81 -4.62 6.30 2.88
C LYS A 81 -3.21 6.75 3.26
N ALA A 82 -2.31 5.81 3.48
CA ALA A 82 -0.91 6.09 3.81
C ALA A 82 -0.24 6.92 2.71
N ARG A 83 -0.44 6.57 1.44
CA ARG A 83 0.07 7.33 0.30
C ARG A 83 -0.46 8.76 0.28
N ALA A 84 -1.75 8.97 0.52
CA ALA A 84 -2.33 10.31 0.53
C ALA A 84 -1.70 11.19 1.63
N VAL A 85 -1.50 10.63 2.83
CA VAL A 85 -0.81 11.32 3.93
C VAL A 85 0.64 11.62 3.58
N GLN A 86 1.38 10.66 3.00
CA GLN A 86 2.76 10.85 2.57
C GLN A 86 2.91 11.97 1.54
N VAL A 87 2.03 12.03 0.53
CA VAL A 87 2.03 13.11 -0.46
C VAL A 87 1.82 14.47 0.23
N GLU A 88 0.91 14.55 1.20
CA GLU A 88 0.65 15.79 1.91
C GLU A 88 1.84 16.24 2.78
N ILE A 89 2.47 15.30 3.50
CA ILE A 89 3.69 15.57 4.27
C ILE A 89 4.83 16.00 3.36
N ALA A 90 5.05 15.30 2.24
CA ALA A 90 6.10 15.63 1.28
C ALA A 90 5.92 17.04 0.70
N LYS A 91 4.70 17.40 0.29
CA LYS A 91 4.37 18.74 -0.20
C LYS A 91 4.66 19.82 0.85
N ARG A 92 4.23 19.60 2.10
CA ARG A 92 4.48 20.53 3.22
C ARG A 92 5.97 20.64 3.55
N ALA A 93 6.72 19.55 3.40
CA ALA A 93 8.17 19.51 3.59
C ALA A 93 8.95 20.14 2.41
N GLY A 94 8.28 20.64 1.36
CA GLY A 94 8.90 21.21 0.17
C GLY A 94 9.54 20.19 -0.76
N ILE A 95 9.22 18.90 -0.59
CA ILE A 95 9.66 17.83 -1.48
C ILE A 95 8.80 17.88 -2.74
N LYS A 96 9.44 18.11 -3.88
CA LYS A 96 8.76 18.08 -5.18
C LYS A 96 8.49 16.63 -5.55
N LEU A 97 7.24 16.34 -5.88
CA LEU A 97 6.79 15.07 -6.44
C LEU A 97 6.30 15.35 -7.85
N GLU A 98 6.76 14.57 -8.82
CA GLU A 98 6.28 14.68 -10.19
C GLU A 98 4.85 14.14 -10.33
N ALA A 99 4.15 14.57 -11.38
CA ALA A 99 2.79 14.12 -11.63
C ALA A 99 2.77 12.60 -11.89
N GLY A 100 2.10 11.85 -11.01
CA GLY A 100 2.02 10.39 -11.09
C GLY A 100 3.17 9.66 -10.38
N GLU A 101 4.11 10.37 -9.75
CA GLU A 101 5.15 9.75 -8.93
C GLU A 101 4.56 9.18 -7.63
N GLU A 102 4.98 7.96 -7.27
CA GLU A 102 4.66 7.39 -5.96
C GLU A 102 5.58 8.02 -4.92
N PRO A 103 5.05 8.61 -3.84
CA PRO A 103 5.91 9.16 -2.81
C PRO A 103 6.78 8.03 -2.23
N GLY A 104 8.10 8.24 -2.25
CA GLY A 104 9.02 7.32 -1.59
C GLY A 104 8.82 7.31 -0.06
N PRO A 105 9.48 6.39 0.66
CA PRO A 105 9.47 6.38 2.11
C PRO A 105 9.88 7.75 2.66
N LEU A 106 9.09 8.29 3.59
CA LEU A 106 9.39 9.55 4.23
C LEU A 106 10.69 9.42 5.04
N ASP A 107 11.66 10.31 4.79
CA ASP A 107 12.83 10.41 5.65
C ASP A 107 12.45 11.10 6.97
N LEU A 108 12.09 10.30 7.97
CA LEU A 108 11.73 10.79 9.29
C LEU A 108 12.90 11.41 10.06
N ARG A 109 14.13 11.36 9.54
CA ARG A 109 15.28 12.10 10.10
C ARG A 109 15.33 13.53 9.57
N ALA A 110 14.77 13.79 8.40
CA ALA A 110 14.74 15.12 7.80
C ALA A 110 13.89 16.08 8.65
N ARG A 111 14.49 17.19 9.09
CA ARG A 111 13.81 18.22 9.89
C ARG A 111 12.54 18.76 9.22
N ALA A 112 12.59 18.95 7.90
CA ALA A 112 11.44 19.43 7.12
C ALA A 112 10.24 18.45 7.19
N VAL A 113 10.51 17.15 7.04
CA VAL A 113 9.49 16.09 7.14
C VAL A 113 8.91 16.03 8.55
N ARG A 114 9.76 16.06 9.59
CA ARG A 114 9.33 16.07 11.00
C ARG A 114 8.49 17.30 11.35
N GLY A 115 8.82 18.46 10.79
CA GLY A 115 8.02 19.68 10.89
C GLY A 115 6.65 19.50 10.26
N ALA A 116 6.63 19.17 8.97
CA ALA A 116 5.41 18.94 8.20
C ALA A 116 4.46 17.91 8.84
N LEU A 117 5.01 16.83 9.41
CA LEU A 117 4.23 15.79 10.07
C LEU A 117 3.56 16.30 11.35
N ARG A 118 4.29 17.04 12.21
CA ARG A 118 3.72 17.66 13.42
C ARG A 118 2.65 18.69 13.07
N ASP A 119 2.90 19.50 12.06
CA ASP A 119 1.97 20.54 11.62
C ASP A 119 0.68 19.91 11.08
N LEU A 120 0.81 18.90 10.21
CA LEU A 120 -0.34 18.15 9.69
C LEU A 120 -1.12 17.46 10.82
N TYR A 121 -0.43 16.88 11.79
CA TYR A 121 -1.06 16.24 12.95
C TYR A 121 -1.82 17.27 13.82
N ALA A 122 -1.19 18.40 14.14
CA ALA A 122 -1.81 19.46 14.93
C ALA A 122 -3.01 20.10 14.22
N GLU A 123 -2.96 20.22 12.89
CA GLU A 123 -4.08 20.71 12.10
C GLU A 123 -5.30 19.78 12.16
N ARG A 124 -5.09 18.46 12.10
CA ARG A 124 -6.19 17.48 12.07
C ARG A 124 -6.72 17.10 13.45
N PHE A 125 -5.86 17.05 14.46
CA PHE A 125 -6.21 16.56 15.80
C PHE A 125 -6.08 17.61 16.91
N GLY A 126 -5.53 18.79 16.60
CA GLY A 126 -5.31 19.87 17.55
C GLY A 126 -3.93 19.84 18.21
N ALA A 127 -3.43 21.03 18.59
CA ALA A 127 -2.15 21.19 19.27
C ALA A 127 -2.10 20.48 20.64
N ALA A 128 -3.21 20.47 21.37
CA ALA A 128 -3.29 19.80 22.68
C ALA A 128 -3.07 18.29 22.58
N GLU A 129 -3.59 17.63 21.54
CA GLU A 129 -3.38 16.21 21.32
C GLU A 129 -1.93 15.94 20.89
N LEU A 130 -1.33 16.78 20.05
CA LEU A 130 0.09 16.67 19.70
C LEU A 130 0.97 16.75 20.95
N ASP A 131 0.71 17.70 21.85
CA ASP A 131 1.48 17.86 23.08
C ASP A 131 1.29 16.70 24.05
N LYS A 132 0.09 16.10 24.09
CA LYS A 132 -0.14 14.84 24.81
C LYS A 132 0.72 13.71 24.25
N GLN A 133 0.80 13.55 22.93
CA GLN A 133 1.64 12.53 22.30
C GLN A 133 3.13 12.75 22.59
N LYS A 134 3.60 14.01 22.59
CA LYS A 134 4.99 14.35 22.95
C LYS A 134 5.30 13.96 24.40
N LYS A 135 4.45 14.37 25.35
CA LYS A 135 4.61 14.02 26.77
C LYS A 135 4.58 12.51 27.01
N ALA A 136 3.74 11.78 26.27
CA ALA A 136 3.68 10.33 26.35
C ALA A 136 4.97 9.67 25.83
N ALA A 137 5.57 10.21 24.77
CA ALA A 137 6.87 9.74 24.28
C ALA A 137 7.99 10.03 25.28
N GLU A 138 7.99 11.21 25.91
CA GLU A 138 8.97 11.62 26.92
C GLU A 138 8.85 10.81 28.23
N GLY A 139 7.63 10.49 28.65
CA GLY A 139 7.35 9.67 29.84
C GLY A 139 7.60 8.17 29.64
N GLY A 140 7.63 7.68 28.40
CA GLY A 140 7.89 6.28 28.05
C GLY A 140 9.37 5.92 27.90
N ALA A 141 10.29 6.89 27.92
CA ALA A 141 11.74 6.68 27.80
C ALA A 141 12.41 6.21 29.11
N GLY A 142 11.67 5.48 29.95
CA GLY A 142 12.03 5.16 31.33
C GLY A 142 11.83 3.68 31.69
N GLU A 143 12.30 2.75 30.86
CA GLU A 143 12.69 1.41 31.33
C GLU A 143 14.20 1.24 31.08
N PRO A 144 15.04 1.26 32.13
CA PRO A 144 16.45 0.98 31.98
C PRO A 144 16.65 -0.49 31.64
N ALA A 145 17.30 -0.76 30.51
CA ALA A 145 17.88 -2.06 30.25
C ALA A 145 18.85 -2.41 31.39
N ALA A 146 18.58 -3.54 32.04
CA ALA A 146 19.43 -4.33 32.94
C ALA A 146 20.47 -3.59 33.79
N LYS A 147 20.24 -3.65 35.11
CA LYS A 147 21.26 -3.49 36.14
C LYS A 147 22.46 -4.40 35.83
N ASP A 148 23.62 -3.79 35.60
CA ASP A 148 24.90 -4.36 36.01
C ASP A 148 25.70 -3.29 36.77
N LEU A 149 26.40 -3.79 37.79
CA LEU A 149 26.80 -3.11 39.02
C LEU A 149 28.13 -2.34 38.90
N ASN A 150 28.28 -1.37 39.79
CA ASN A 150 29.49 -0.65 40.21
C ASN A 150 30.14 0.32 39.22
N THR A 151 29.94 1.63 39.46
CA THR A 151 31.02 2.57 39.80
C THR A 151 30.39 3.81 40.45
N GLU A 152 30.72 4.06 41.71
CA GLU A 152 30.48 5.35 42.38
C GLU A 152 31.49 6.38 41.84
N ALA A 153 31.01 7.52 41.31
CA ALA A 153 31.60 8.86 41.52
C ALA A 153 30.90 9.94 40.68
N ALA A 154 30.68 11.09 41.34
CA ALA A 154 30.44 12.43 40.81
C ALA A 154 29.10 12.72 40.10
N GLN A 155 28.15 13.18 40.90
CA GLN A 155 27.05 14.03 40.47
C GLN A 155 27.60 15.40 40.01
N GLU A 156 27.72 15.63 38.71
CA GLU A 156 27.70 16.99 38.15
C GLU A 156 26.36 17.22 37.45
N LYS A 157 25.50 17.99 38.14
CA LYS A 157 24.20 18.40 37.65
C LYS A 157 24.40 19.39 36.51
N LEU A 158 24.09 18.95 35.29
CA LEU A 158 24.06 19.82 34.11
C LEU A 158 23.23 21.09 34.38
N PRO A 159 23.73 22.29 34.05
CA PRO A 159 23.14 23.55 34.47
C PRO A 159 21.85 23.90 33.72
N ILE A 160 20.94 24.57 34.43
CA ILE A 160 19.57 24.95 34.00
C ILE A 160 19.55 25.73 32.67
N TRP A 161 20.64 26.40 32.30
CA TRP A 161 20.78 27.19 31.06
C TRP A 161 20.81 26.33 29.77
N GLN A 162 21.23 25.06 29.84
CA GLN A 162 21.10 24.15 28.69
C GLN A 162 19.65 23.71 28.45
N ARG A 163 18.74 23.86 29.44
CA ARG A 163 17.31 23.56 29.28
C ARG A 163 16.54 24.70 28.61
N VAL A 164 17.00 25.95 28.72
CA VAL A 164 16.34 27.11 28.09
C VAL A 164 16.75 27.30 26.62
N GLY A 165 17.98 26.93 26.23
CA GLY A 165 18.42 26.98 24.83
C GLY A 165 17.73 25.97 23.90
N LEU A 166 17.16 24.89 24.47
CA LEU A 166 16.43 23.86 23.73
C LEU A 166 14.90 24.11 23.69
N LEU A 167 14.39 25.16 24.34
CA LEU A 167 12.95 25.44 24.38
C LEU A 167 12.37 26.01 23.07
N ILE A 168 13.20 26.20 22.03
CA ILE A 168 12.78 26.78 20.74
C ILE A 168 12.47 25.72 19.67
N GLN A 169 12.72 24.44 19.93
CA GLN A 169 12.52 23.41 18.90
C GLN A 169 11.52 22.39 19.40
N GLY A 170 10.28 22.48 18.90
CA GLY A 170 9.13 21.64 19.28
C GLY A 170 9.24 20.14 18.94
N GLU A 171 10.47 19.62 18.94
CA GLU A 171 10.80 18.20 18.85
C GLU A 171 10.72 17.58 20.25
N PRO A 172 10.24 16.33 20.37
CA PRO A 172 10.21 15.63 21.65
C PRO A 172 11.64 15.35 22.13
N GLN A 173 11.89 15.52 23.43
CA GLN A 173 13.20 15.31 24.05
C GLN A 173 13.42 13.84 24.41
N VAL A 174 13.37 12.95 23.40
CA VAL A 174 13.42 11.48 23.58
C VAL A 174 14.63 10.85 22.89
N ALA A 175 15.11 9.74 23.45
CA ALA A 175 16.23 8.96 22.90
C ALA A 175 15.92 8.34 21.53
N ASP A 176 14.65 8.02 21.25
CA ASP A 176 14.19 7.61 19.93
C ASP A 176 13.01 8.48 19.45
N ALA A 177 13.35 9.52 18.69
CA ALA A 177 12.35 10.38 18.07
C ALA A 177 11.57 9.63 16.98
N SER A 178 12.13 8.57 16.38
CA SER A 178 11.55 7.86 15.23
C SER A 178 10.24 7.18 15.58
N SER A 179 10.18 6.46 16.71
CA SER A 179 8.94 5.82 17.19
C SER A 179 7.82 6.81 17.47
N PHE A 180 8.13 8.01 17.96
CA PHE A 180 7.16 9.09 18.11
C PHE A 180 6.56 9.50 16.76
N TYR A 181 7.40 9.79 15.76
CA TYR A 181 6.92 10.20 14.44
C TYR A 181 6.16 9.08 13.72
N HIS A 182 6.56 7.82 13.89
CA HIS A 182 5.82 6.67 13.37
C HIS A 182 4.40 6.58 13.94
N LYS A 183 4.23 6.78 15.26
CA LYS A 183 2.89 6.78 15.89
C LYS A 183 2.00 7.91 15.39
N LEU A 184 2.58 9.10 15.19
CA LEU A 184 1.83 10.23 14.62
C LEU A 184 1.40 9.92 13.18
N GLN A 185 2.29 9.37 12.36
CA GLN A 185 1.98 8.98 10.98
C GLN A 185 0.89 7.90 10.94
N GLU A 186 1.02 6.84 11.74
CA GLU A 186 0.03 5.76 11.77
C GLU A 186 -1.37 6.28 12.08
N ARG A 187 -1.50 7.20 13.05
CA ARG A 187 -2.79 7.80 13.37
C ARG A 187 -3.32 8.71 12.26
N LEU A 188 -2.45 9.43 11.56
CA LEU A 188 -2.83 10.19 10.37
C LEU A 188 -3.38 9.27 9.29
N ASP A 189 -2.70 8.15 9.03
CA ASP A 189 -3.08 7.15 8.02
C ASP A 189 -4.43 6.52 8.36
N GLN A 190 -4.64 6.11 9.62
CA GLN A 190 -5.90 5.50 10.07
C GLN A 190 -7.11 6.43 9.87
N ASN A 191 -6.93 7.74 10.10
CA ASN A 191 -7.99 8.74 10.02
C ASN A 191 -8.06 9.46 8.66
N GLN A 192 -7.22 9.08 7.70
CA GLN A 192 -7.28 9.65 6.36
C GLN A 192 -8.58 9.21 5.67
N PRO A 193 -9.44 10.14 5.22
CA PRO A 193 -10.60 9.79 4.41
C PRO A 193 -10.15 9.25 3.05
N LEU A 194 -10.89 8.27 2.56
CA LEU A 194 -10.72 7.70 1.22
C LEU A 194 -11.96 8.05 0.39
N ALA A 195 -11.77 8.45 -0.87
CA ALA A 195 -12.90 8.70 -1.76
C ALA A 195 -13.73 7.42 -1.94
N ALA A 196 -15.06 7.55 -2.00
CA ALA A 196 -15.99 6.42 -2.02
C ALA A 196 -15.75 5.46 -3.20
N ASP A 197 -15.22 5.96 -4.30
CA ASP A 197 -14.95 5.23 -5.53
C ASP A 197 -13.48 4.81 -5.70
N ALA A 198 -12.58 5.16 -4.76
CA ALA A 198 -11.14 5.00 -4.92
C ALA A 198 -10.75 3.53 -5.15
N LEU A 199 -11.34 2.62 -4.37
CA LEU A 199 -11.05 1.19 -4.46
C LEU A 199 -11.60 0.57 -5.76
N THR A 200 -12.82 0.95 -6.14
CA THR A 200 -13.43 0.50 -7.40
C THR A 200 -12.66 1.01 -8.61
N ARG A 201 -12.15 2.26 -8.55
CA ARG A 201 -11.28 2.81 -9.59
C ARG A 201 -9.95 2.06 -9.66
N LEU A 202 -9.33 1.76 -8.53
CA LEU A 202 -8.09 0.98 -8.48
C LEU A 202 -8.27 -0.42 -9.11
N GLY A 203 -9.37 -1.12 -8.77
CA GLY A 203 -9.69 -2.40 -9.40
C GLY A 203 -9.83 -2.29 -10.91
N ALA A 204 -10.50 -1.24 -11.42
CA ALA A 204 -10.64 -0.99 -12.85
C ALA A 204 -9.31 -0.65 -13.53
N GLN A 205 -8.43 0.10 -12.86
CA GLN A 205 -7.08 0.41 -13.34
C GLN A 205 -6.23 -0.85 -13.47
N ARG A 206 -6.24 -1.73 -12.46
CA ARG A 206 -5.56 -3.04 -12.49
C ARG A 206 -6.04 -3.92 -13.64
N ALA A 207 -7.36 -4.04 -13.81
CA ALA A 207 -7.93 -4.80 -14.92
C ALA A 207 -7.49 -4.22 -16.28
N SER A 208 -7.46 -2.89 -16.41
CA SER A 208 -6.99 -2.21 -17.62
C SER A 208 -5.51 -2.46 -17.88
N ALA A 209 -4.65 -2.46 -16.85
CA ALA A 209 -3.23 -2.75 -16.97
C ALA A 209 -2.97 -4.19 -17.45
N ILE A 210 -3.72 -5.16 -16.93
CA ILE A 210 -3.66 -6.55 -17.39
C ILE A 210 -4.07 -6.66 -18.86
N LEU A 211 -5.22 -6.08 -19.23
CA LEU A 211 -5.73 -6.13 -20.60
C LEU A 211 -4.78 -5.46 -21.60
N ALA A 212 -4.19 -4.32 -21.24
CA ALA A 212 -3.18 -3.65 -22.04
C ALA A 212 -1.95 -4.56 -22.26
N THR A 213 -1.45 -5.19 -21.20
CA THR A 213 -0.28 -6.09 -21.28
C THR A 213 -0.59 -7.33 -22.13
N LEU A 214 -1.80 -7.89 -22.03
CA LEU A 214 -2.22 -9.02 -22.88
C LEU A 214 -2.35 -8.62 -24.35
N LYS A 215 -2.87 -7.42 -24.62
CA LYS A 215 -2.93 -6.87 -25.98
C LYS A 215 -1.53 -6.66 -26.56
N GLU A 216 -0.60 -6.11 -25.78
CA GLU A 216 0.82 -6.00 -26.16
C GLU A 216 1.44 -7.37 -26.48
N ALA A 217 1.03 -8.42 -25.75
CA ALA A 217 1.46 -9.80 -25.99
C ALA A 217 0.72 -10.49 -27.16
N GLY A 218 -0.14 -9.78 -27.90
CA GLY A 218 -0.82 -10.28 -29.10
C GLY A 218 -2.16 -10.97 -28.87
N VAL A 219 -2.76 -10.86 -27.67
CA VAL A 219 -4.10 -11.39 -27.40
C VAL A 219 -5.16 -10.46 -28.02
N ASP A 220 -6.09 -11.04 -28.78
CA ASP A 220 -7.25 -10.32 -29.32
C ASP A 220 -8.11 -9.73 -28.17
N PRO A 221 -8.40 -8.41 -28.16
CA PRO A 221 -9.27 -7.78 -27.17
C PRO A 221 -10.65 -8.41 -27.03
N ALA A 222 -11.19 -9.05 -28.08
CA ALA A 222 -12.46 -9.78 -28.00
C ALA A 222 -12.36 -11.06 -27.15
N ARG A 223 -11.14 -11.51 -26.84
CA ARG A 223 -10.84 -12.72 -26.07
C ARG A 223 -10.41 -12.47 -24.63
N ALA A 224 -10.13 -11.24 -24.25
CA ALA A 224 -9.81 -10.85 -22.88
C ALA A 224 -10.69 -9.67 -22.47
N LEU A 225 -11.61 -9.90 -21.54
CA LEU A 225 -12.65 -8.93 -21.20
C LEU A 225 -12.60 -8.55 -19.72
N ALA A 226 -12.80 -7.27 -19.44
CA ALA A 226 -13.01 -6.81 -18.07
C ALA A 226 -14.33 -7.37 -17.51
N ALA A 227 -14.32 -7.77 -16.24
CA ALA A 227 -15.50 -8.15 -15.50
C ALA A 227 -15.86 -7.10 -14.43
N ALA A 228 -17.03 -7.27 -13.80
CA ALA A 228 -17.51 -6.36 -12.78
C ALA A 228 -16.53 -6.22 -11.61
N PRO A 229 -16.53 -5.08 -10.89
CA PRO A 229 -15.76 -4.92 -9.67
C PRO A 229 -16.12 -5.99 -8.64
N GLU A 230 -15.11 -6.55 -8.01
CA GLU A 230 -15.27 -7.61 -7.01
C GLU A 230 -14.36 -7.34 -5.81
N LYS A 231 -14.93 -7.32 -4.62
CA LYS A 231 -14.15 -7.20 -3.39
C LYS A 231 -13.54 -8.54 -3.03
N ILE A 232 -12.24 -8.55 -2.73
CA ILE A 232 -11.54 -9.72 -2.22
C ILE A 232 -10.95 -9.46 -0.83
N SER A 233 -10.59 -10.54 -0.13
CA SER A 233 -9.91 -10.47 1.16
C SER A 233 -8.40 -10.52 0.96
N SER A 234 -7.69 -9.50 1.44
CA SER A 234 -6.24 -9.51 1.63
C SER A 234 -5.88 -8.58 2.79
N ASP A 235 -4.99 -9.02 3.67
CA ASP A 235 -4.61 -8.28 4.87
C ASP A 235 -3.76 -7.04 4.54
N ALA A 236 -3.77 -6.05 5.42
CA ALA A 236 -2.95 -4.85 5.28
C ALA A 236 -1.47 -5.21 5.06
N GLY A 237 -0.86 -4.61 4.04
CA GLY A 237 0.55 -4.85 3.68
C GLY A 237 0.83 -6.17 2.96
N LYS A 238 -0.19 -6.98 2.64
CA LYS A 238 -0.04 -8.18 1.80
C LYS A 238 -0.39 -7.85 0.34
N PRO A 239 0.23 -8.53 -0.64
CA PRO A 239 -0.17 -8.40 -2.04
C PRO A 239 -1.66 -8.69 -2.26
N VAL A 240 -2.23 -8.14 -3.32
CA VAL A 240 -3.62 -8.32 -3.69
C VAL A 240 -3.68 -9.25 -4.90
N PRO A 241 -4.02 -10.55 -4.70
CA PRO A 241 -4.03 -11.53 -5.78
C PRO A 241 -5.29 -11.39 -6.62
N LEU A 242 -5.15 -10.84 -7.82
CA LEU A 242 -6.26 -10.68 -8.76
C LEU A 242 -6.48 -11.98 -9.53
N LYS A 243 -7.53 -12.71 -9.15
CA LYS A 243 -7.86 -14.02 -9.75
C LYS A 243 -8.47 -13.83 -11.13
N LEU A 244 -7.87 -14.47 -12.12
CA LEU A 244 -8.35 -14.47 -13.49
C LEU A 244 -9.43 -15.54 -13.67
N GLY A 245 -10.38 -15.28 -14.56
CA GLY A 245 -11.38 -16.26 -14.98
C GLY A 245 -11.08 -16.81 -16.36
N LEU A 246 -11.37 -18.09 -16.60
CA LEU A 246 -11.34 -18.68 -17.94
C LEU A 246 -12.69 -19.29 -18.28
N ALA A 247 -13.12 -19.06 -19.52
CA ALA A 247 -14.33 -19.65 -20.09
C ALA A 247 -14.02 -20.20 -21.49
N ALA A 248 -14.71 -21.28 -21.86
CA ALA A 248 -14.74 -21.72 -23.25
C ALA A 248 -15.68 -20.80 -24.06
N THR A 249 -15.33 -20.55 -25.32
CA THR A 249 -16.14 -19.82 -26.30
C THR A 249 -17.33 -20.62 -26.78
#